data_AF-A0A132GWH1-F1
#
_entry.id   AF-A0A132GWH1-F1
#
_cell.length_a   1.000
_cell.length_b   1.000
_cell.length_c   1.000
_cell.angle_alpha   90.00
_cell.angle_beta   90.00
_cell.angle_gamma   90.00
#
_symmetry.space_group_name_H-M   'P 1'
#
loop_
_entity.id
_entity.type
_entity.pdbx_description
1 polymer ?
#
loop_
_entity_poly.entity_id
_entity_poly.type
_entity_poly.pdbx_seq_one_letter_code
_entity_poly.pdbx_strand_id
1 'polypeptide(L)'
;MTTVQMNADVYHSLSIIAEDSDLMKKAMLYLRKLARQKQQEKDDSLMTKEEFFSMIDHRMEDYEKGEYLSFSSPEEKHRYLEAL
;
A
#
# COMPACT_ATOMS: atom_id res chain seq x y z
N MET A 1 -7.31 6.26 24.81
CA MET A 1 -7.82 7.52 24.23
C MET A 1 -9.00 7.20 23.34
N THR A 2 -10.11 7.92 23.47
CA THR A 2 -11.25 7.82 22.55
C THR A 2 -10.98 8.65 21.29
N THR A 3 -11.69 8.37 20.19
CA THR A 3 -11.60 9.17 18.95
C THR A 3 -11.89 10.65 19.20
N VAL A 4 -12.80 10.95 20.13
CA VAL A 4 -13.16 12.33 20.50
C VAL A 4 -11.97 13.03 21.18
N GLN A 5 -11.28 12.35 22.10
CA GLN A 5 -10.08 12.88 22.76
C GLN A 5 -8.96 13.13 21.75
N MET A 6 -8.69 12.18 20.85
CA MET A 6 -7.66 12.35 19.82
C MET A 6 -7.97 13.54 18.89
N ASN A 7 -9.23 13.71 18.49
CA ASN A 7 -9.62 14.85 17.65
C ASN A 7 -9.38 16.18 18.38
N ALA A 8 -9.74 16.28 19.66
CA ALA A 8 -9.50 17.47 20.45
C ALA A 8 -8.00 17.79 20.57
N ASP A 9 -7.15 16.79 20.80
CA ASP A 9 -5.70 16.95 20.90
C ASP A 9 -5.07 17.40 19.57
N VAL A 10 -5.56 16.88 18.45
CA VAL A 10 -5.14 17.30 17.10
C VAL A 10 -5.53 18.75 16.84
N TYR A 11 -6.77 19.14 17.15
CA TYR A 11 -7.22 20.52 16.97
C TYR A 11 -6.45 21.50 17.85
N HIS A 12 -6.16 21.13 19.09
CA HIS A 12 -5.34 21.94 20.00
C HIS A 12 -3.90 22.10 19.48
N SER A 13 -3.29 21.01 19.02
CA SER A 13 -1.94 21.07 18.43
C SER A 13 -1.91 21.95 17.18
N LEU A 14 -2.95 21.86 16.33
CA LEU A 14 -3.07 22.73 15.15
C LEU A 14 -3.31 24.19 15.52
N SER A 15 -4.03 24.49 16.61
CA SER A 15 -4.22 25.89 17.04
C SER A 15 -2.91 26.52 17.49
N ILE A 16 -2.07 25.78 18.22
CA ILE A 16 -0.73 26.24 18.61
C ILE A 16 0.15 26.50 17.38
N ILE A 17 0.08 25.62 16.39
CA ILE A 17 0.86 25.74 15.15
C ILE A 17 0.37 26.91 14.28
N ALA A 18 -0.94 27.21 14.29
CA ALA A 18 -1.54 28.21 13.41
C ALA A 18 -1.06 29.64 13.69
N GLU A 19 -0.48 29.91 14.86
CA GLU A 19 0.12 31.19 15.22
C GLU A 19 1.45 31.46 14.47
N ASP A 20 2.08 30.41 13.91
CA ASP A 20 3.32 30.49 13.12
C ASP A 20 3.06 30.02 11.68
N SER A 21 3.21 30.96 10.73
CA SER A 21 2.93 30.70 9.31
C SER A 21 3.83 29.62 8.67
N ASP A 22 5.06 29.45 9.14
CA ASP A 22 5.99 28.46 8.60
C ASP A 22 5.76 27.08 9.20
N LEU A 23 5.41 27.00 10.48
CA LEU A 23 4.95 25.74 11.09
C LEU A 23 3.63 25.29 10.46
N MET A 24 2.70 26.22 10.18
CA MET A 24 1.43 25.90 9.54
C MET A 24 1.61 25.36 8.11
N LYS A 25 2.53 25.93 7.32
CA LYS A 25 2.90 25.38 6.00
C LYS A 25 3.43 23.96 6.10
N LYS A 26 4.31 23.68 7.07
CA LYS A 26 4.86 22.33 7.31
C LYS A 26 3.75 21.36 7.69
N ALA A 27 2.87 21.72 8.62
CA ALA A 27 1.74 20.89 9.03
C ALA A 27 0.83 20.55 7.84
N MET A 28 0.50 21.53 6.98
CA MET A 28 -0.29 21.26 5.77
C MET A 28 0.40 20.28 4.79
N LEU A 29 1.72 20.38 4.61
CA LEU A 29 2.45 19.45 3.75
C LEU A 29 2.40 18.01 4.30
N TYR A 30 2.59 17.84 5.60
CA TYR A 30 2.47 16.52 6.24
C TYR A 30 1.06 15.94 6.15
N LEU A 31 0.03 16.74 6.44
CA LEU A 31 -1.37 16.30 6.33
C LEU A 31 -1.72 15.89 4.88
N ARG A 32 -1.26 16.64 3.88
CA ARG A 32 -1.44 16.28 2.45
C ARG A 32 -0.73 14.97 2.12
N LYS A 33 0.47 14.73 2.65
CA LYS A 33 1.20 13.48 2.45
C LYS A 33 0.43 12.30 3.05
N LEU A 34 -0.04 12.41 4.29
CA LEU A 34 -0.82 11.36 4.96
C LEU A 34 -2.12 11.06 4.22
N ALA A 35 -2.84 12.08 3.77
CA ALA A 35 -4.05 11.92 2.97
C ALA A 35 -3.78 11.18 1.64
N ARG A 36 -2.68 11.51 0.96
CA ARG A 36 -2.25 10.81 -0.26
C ARG A 36 -1.86 9.37 0.00
N GLN A 37 -1.13 9.08 1.08
CA GLN A 37 -0.78 7.70 1.45
C GLN A 37 -2.04 6.86 1.68
N LYS A 38 -3.02 7.39 2.42
CA LYS A 38 -4.32 6.73 2.61
C LYS A 38 -5.11 6.53 1.30
N GLN A 39 -4.93 7.41 0.32
CA GLN A 39 -5.54 7.25 -1.02
C GLN A 39 -4.79 6.23 -1.87
N GLN A 40 -3.46 6.16 -1.77
CA GLN A 40 -2.62 5.18 -2.47
C GLN A 40 -2.74 3.77 -1.87
N GLU A 41 -3.00 3.67 -0.57
CA GLU A 41 -3.42 2.42 0.09
C GLU A 41 -4.80 1.92 -0.41
N LYS A 42 -5.56 2.78 -1.11
CA LYS A 42 -6.80 2.44 -1.81
C LYS A 42 -6.62 2.46 -3.33
N ASP A 43 -5.50 1.97 -3.82
CA ASP A 43 -5.37 1.64 -5.23
C ASP A 43 -6.02 0.26 -5.44
N ASP A 44 -7.27 0.25 -5.93
CA ASP A 44 -8.05 -0.98 -6.18
C ASP A 44 -7.37 -1.92 -7.22
N SER A 45 -6.28 -1.47 -7.87
CA SER A 45 -5.44 -2.29 -8.75
C SER A 45 -4.37 -3.11 -8.00
N LEU A 46 -4.12 -2.80 -6.72
CA LEU A 46 -3.16 -3.50 -5.89
C LEU A 46 -3.89 -4.49 -4.97
N MET A 47 -3.41 -5.73 -4.95
CA MET A 47 -3.91 -6.73 -4.02
C MET A 47 -3.58 -6.36 -2.57
N THR A 48 -4.51 -6.68 -1.67
CA THR A 48 -4.29 -6.61 -0.22
C THR A 48 -3.27 -7.66 0.22
N LYS A 49 -2.75 -7.50 1.44
CA LYS A 49 -1.80 -8.45 2.03
C LYS A 49 -2.42 -9.84 2.15
N GLU A 50 -3.68 -9.91 2.55
CA GLU A 50 -4.44 -11.14 2.69
C GLU A 50 -4.61 -11.85 1.33
N GLU A 51 -4.99 -11.11 0.29
CA GLU A 51 -5.12 -11.64 -1.08
C GLU A 51 -3.77 -12.15 -1.63
N PHE A 52 -2.67 -11.46 -1.32
CA PHE A 52 -1.33 -11.91 -1.70
C PHE A 52 -1.00 -13.26 -1.07
N PHE A 53 -1.20 -13.43 0.25
CA PHE A 53 -0.89 -14.71 0.90
C PHE A 53 -1.80 -15.84 0.44
N SER A 54 -3.10 -15.58 0.24
CA SER A 54 -4.01 -16.58 -0.33
C SER A 54 -3.61 -17.00 -1.75
N MET A 55 -3.15 -16.05 -2.57
CA MET A 55 -2.59 -16.37 -3.89
C MET A 55 -1.35 -17.27 -3.78
N ILE A 56 -0.43 -16.97 -2.86
CA ILE A 56 0.77 -17.79 -2.66
C ILE A 56 0.40 -19.20 -2.20
N ASP A 57 -0.51 -19.35 -1.24
CA ASP A 57 -0.96 -20.66 -0.76
C ASP A 57 -1.55 -21.50 -1.90
N HIS A 58 -2.43 -20.91 -2.72
CA HIS A 58 -2.98 -21.58 -3.90
C HIS A 58 -1.89 -21.99 -4.90
N ARG A 59 -0.89 -21.12 -5.16
CA ARG A 59 0.22 -21.45 -6.07
C ARG A 59 1.11 -22.56 -5.55
N MET A 60 1.26 -22.68 -4.23
CA MET A 60 1.97 -23.82 -3.64
C MET A 60 1.19 -25.11 -3.82
N GLU A 61 -0.13 -25.10 -3.67
CA GLU A 61 -0.97 -26.27 -3.98
C GLU A 61 -0.88 -26.69 -5.45
N ASP A 62 -0.91 -25.72 -6.38
CA ASP A 62 -0.73 -25.98 -7.82
C ASP A 62 0.63 -26.63 -8.07
N TYR A 63 1.69 -26.14 -7.41
CA TYR A 63 3.03 -26.71 -7.52
C TYR A 63 3.11 -28.16 -7.03
N GLU A 64 2.48 -28.47 -5.89
CA GLU A 64 2.40 -29.84 -5.37
C GLU A 64 1.62 -30.78 -6.30
N LYS A 65 0.60 -30.26 -6.99
CA LYS A 65 -0.17 -30.99 -8.01
C LYS A 65 0.56 -31.11 -9.35
N GLY A 66 1.73 -30.47 -9.50
CA GLY A 66 2.49 -30.46 -10.75
C GLY A 66 1.93 -29.49 -11.80
N GLU A 67 1.02 -28.60 -11.42
CA GLU A 67 0.36 -27.61 -12.29
C GLU A 67 1.21 -26.33 -12.38
N TYR A 68 2.42 -26.46 -12.92
CA TYR A 68 3.32 -25.34 -13.15
C TYR A 68 3.96 -25.39 -14.53
N LEU A 69 4.27 -24.20 -15.06
CA LEU A 69 5.09 -24.09 -16.26
C LEU A 69 6.57 -24.17 -15.86
N SER A 70 7.28 -25.12 -16.45
CA SER A 70 8.73 -25.17 -16.38
C SER A 70 9.31 -24.73 -17.72
N PHE A 71 10.46 -24.06 -17.65
CA PHE A 71 11.19 -23.60 -18.81
C PHE A 71 12.58 -24.19 -18.74
N SER A 72 13.07 -24.70 -19.87
CA SER A 72 14.39 -25.34 -19.95
C SER A 72 15.51 -24.31 -20.06
N SER A 73 15.19 -23.05 -20.36
CA SER A 73 16.14 -21.96 -20.49
C SER A 73 15.51 -20.59 -20.16
N PRO A 74 16.32 -19.60 -19.73
CA PRO A 74 15.87 -18.21 -19.59
C PRO A 74 15.28 -17.63 -20.87
N GLU A 75 15.82 -17.99 -22.04
CA GLU A 75 15.37 -17.50 -23.35
C GLU A 75 13.98 -18.02 -23.71
N GLU A 76 13.67 -19.27 -23.36
CA GLU A 76 12.34 -19.87 -23.54
C GLU A 76 11.30 -19.18 -22.66
N LYS A 77 11.63 -18.96 -21.39
CA LYS A 77 10.78 -18.20 -20.47
C LYS A 77 10.53 -16.79 -21.00
N HIS A 78 11.56 -16.12 -21.49
CA HIS A 78 11.45 -14.76 -22.00
C HIS A 78 10.50 -14.69 -23.21
N ARG A 79 10.64 -15.59 -24.19
CA ARG A 79 9.72 -15.68 -25.33
C ARG A 79 8.27 -15.94 -24.94
N TYR A 80 8.05 -16.79 -23.93
CA TYR A 80 6.70 -17.05 -23.40
C TYR A 80 6.08 -15.78 -22.81
N LEU A 81 6.86 -15.02 -22.02
CA LEU A 81 6.39 -13.78 -21.40
C LEU A 81 6.10 -12.67 -22.41
N GLU A 82 6.86 -12.58 -23.50
CA GLU A 82 6.59 -11.61 -24.58
C GLU A 82 5.34 -11.93 -25.40
N ALA A 83 4.87 -13.18 -25.36
CA ALA A 83 3.70 -13.64 -26.10
C ALA A 83 2.38 -13.55 -25.31
N LEU A 84 2.44 -13.19 -24.02
CA LEU A 84 1.28 -12.95 -23.15
C LEU A 84 0.74 -11.52 -23.30
#